data_AF-A0A6J4YF47-F1
#
_entry.id   AF-A0A6J4YF47-F1
#
_cell.length_a   1.000
_cell.length_b   1.000
_cell.length_c   1.000
_cell.angle_alpha   90.00
_cell.angle_beta   90.00
_cell.angle_gamma   90.00
#
_symmetry.space_group_name_H-M   'P 1'
#
loop_
_entity.id
_entity.type
_entity.pdbx_description
1 polymer ?
#
loop_
_entity_poly.entity_id
_entity_poly.type
_entity_poly.pdbx_seq_one_letter_code
_entity_poly.pdbx_strand_id
1 'polypeptide(L)'
;MFIGRKNELSLLNDLIDSNRPGIGVIYGRRRIGKSELIKKAFENRKVLIFEGLENRSKQDQIDNFLFQLYYQIKKEFHHKKVKSWQEAFLLLYEELKLNPAHVVFDEFQWIAYSA
;
A
#
# COMPACT_ATOMS: atom_id res chain seq x y z
N MET A 1 -1.24 17.91 -14.83
CA MET A 1 -2.70 18.20 -14.85
C MET A 1 -3.44 16.87 -14.84
N PHE A 2 -4.22 16.56 -13.81
CA PHE A 2 -5.03 15.34 -13.72
C PHE A 2 -6.41 15.65 -14.30
N ILE A 3 -6.80 14.96 -15.38
CA ILE A 3 -8.02 15.25 -16.15
C ILE A 3 -8.99 14.06 -16.04
N GLY A 4 -10.25 14.36 -15.74
CA GLY A 4 -11.29 13.33 -15.55
C GLY A 4 -11.27 12.70 -14.15
N ARG A 5 -11.84 11.50 -14.02
CA ARG A 5 -11.88 10.69 -12.77
C ARG A 5 -12.52 11.36 -11.54
N LYS A 6 -13.39 12.36 -11.75
CA LYS A 6 -14.05 13.09 -10.64
C LYS A 6 -14.86 12.15 -9.74
N ASN A 7 -15.56 11.19 -10.34
CA ASN A 7 -16.41 10.25 -9.59
C ASN A 7 -15.55 9.26 -8.80
N GLU A 8 -14.53 8.67 -9.42
CA GLU A 8 -13.63 7.74 -8.75
C GLU A 8 -12.83 8.41 -7.63
N LEU A 9 -12.39 9.65 -7.85
CA LEU A 9 -11.73 10.45 -6.82
C LEU A 9 -12.68 10.78 -5.66
N SER A 10 -13.95 11.09 -5.94
CA SER A 10 -14.96 11.30 -4.91
C SER A 10 -15.18 10.05 -4.07
N LEU A 11 -15.41 8.90 -4.70
CA LEU A 11 -15.61 7.62 -4.00
C LEU A 11 -14.40 7.24 -3.14
N LEU A 12 -13.19 7.50 -3.65
CA LEU A 12 -11.97 7.23 -2.90
C LEU A 12 -11.81 8.20 -1.73
N ASN A 13 -12.12 9.49 -1.90
CA ASN A 13 -12.13 10.46 -0.81
C ASN A 13 -13.15 10.08 0.27
N ASP A 14 -14.37 9.68 -0.11
CA ASP A 14 -15.41 9.27 0.85
C ASP A 14 -14.94 8.09 1.72
N LEU A 15 -14.19 7.14 1.12
CA LEU A 15 -13.58 6.03 1.85
C LEU A 15 -12.44 6.50 2.76
N ILE A 16 -11.55 7.37 2.26
CA ILE A 16 -10.38 7.87 3.00
C ILE A 16 -10.81 8.75 4.18
N ASP A 17 -11.84 9.60 4.00
CA ASP A 17 -12.38 10.51 5.00
C ASP A 17 -13.34 9.83 6.00
N SER A 18 -13.59 8.53 5.83
CA SER A 18 -14.47 7.78 6.71
C SER A 18 -13.85 7.55 8.09
N ASN A 19 -14.65 7.76 9.14
CA ASN A 19 -14.30 7.41 10.52
C ASN A 19 -14.51 5.90 10.83
N ARG A 20 -14.65 5.06 9.81
CA ARG A 20 -14.84 3.61 9.97
C ARG A 20 -13.72 2.84 9.26
N PRO A 21 -13.30 1.68 9.79
CA PRO A 21 -12.40 0.80 9.06
C PRO A 21 -12.99 0.43 7.70
N GLY A 22 -12.18 0.48 6.65
CA GLY A 22 -12.62 0.22 5.28
C GLY A 22 -11.49 -0.30 4.41
N ILE A 23 -11.84 -1.08 3.40
CA ILE A 23 -10.94 -1.56 2.36
C ILE A 23 -11.58 -1.22 1.01
N GLY A 24 -10.81 -0.55 0.14
CA GLY A 24 -11.21 -0.24 -1.23
C GLY A 24 -10.39 -1.05 -2.23
N VAL A 25 -11.05 -1.54 -3.28
CA VAL A 25 -10.39 -2.26 -4.37
C VAL A 25 -10.52 -1.42 -5.64
N ILE A 26 -9.38 -0.96 -6.18
CA ILE A 26 -9.31 -0.23 -7.43
C ILE A 26 -8.82 -1.18 -8.52
N TYR A 27 -9.65 -1.41 -9.55
CA TYR A 27 -9.34 -2.32 -10.64
C TYR A 27 -9.56 -1.68 -12.01
N GLY A 28 -8.99 -2.31 -13.03
CA GLY A 28 -9.12 -1.88 -14.43
C GLY A 28 -7.88 -2.20 -15.26
N ARG A 29 -7.92 -1.94 -16.57
CA ARG A 29 -6.85 -2.28 -17.51
C ARG A 29 -5.49 -1.67 -17.10
N ARG A 30 -4.39 -2.29 -17.56
CA ARG A 30 -3.04 -1.72 -17.39
C ARG A 30 -2.97 -0.33 -18.03
N ARG A 31 -2.21 0.59 -17.40
CA ARG A 31 -1.95 1.97 -17.90
C ARG A 31 -3.15 2.92 -17.97
N ILE A 32 -4.23 2.67 -17.25
CA ILE A 32 -5.40 3.58 -17.20
C ILE A 32 -5.29 4.73 -16.16
N GLY A 33 -4.13 4.88 -15.52
CA GLY A 33 -3.88 5.92 -14.51
C GLY A 33 -4.35 5.59 -13.08
N LYS A 34 -4.39 4.30 -12.69
CA LYS A 34 -4.78 3.90 -11.32
C LYS A 34 -3.83 4.44 -10.25
N SER A 35 -2.52 4.23 -10.44
CA SER A 35 -1.51 4.72 -9.51
C SER A 35 -1.52 6.25 -9.41
N GLU A 36 -1.82 6.94 -10.52
CA GLU A 36 -1.98 8.40 -10.51
C GLU A 36 -3.24 8.85 -9.75
N LEU A 37 -4.35 8.13 -9.87
CA LEU A 37 -5.56 8.37 -9.08
C LEU A 37 -5.29 8.23 -7.57
N ILE A 38 -4.57 7.17 -7.17
CA ILE A 38 -4.16 6.95 -5.78
C ILE A 38 -3.28 8.10 -5.29
N LYS A 39 -2.23 8.46 -6.04
CA LYS A 39 -1.34 9.59 -5.70
C LYS A 39 -2.14 10.87 -5.50
N LYS A 40 -3.12 11.13 -6.36
CA LYS A 40 -3.96 12.33 -6.28
C LYS A 40 -4.90 12.31 -5.07
N ALA A 41 -5.48 11.16 -4.73
CA ALA A 41 -6.41 11.03 -3.60
C ALA A 41 -5.72 11.17 -2.23
N PHE A 42 -4.46 10.72 -2.14
CA PHE A 42 -3.65 10.84 -0.94
C PHE A 42 -2.74 12.08 -0.93
N GLU A 43 -2.93 13.02 -1.85
CA GLU A 43 -2.20 14.29 -1.83
C GLU A 43 -2.46 15.01 -0.49
N ASN A 44 -1.41 15.30 0.26
CA ASN A 44 -1.44 15.87 1.63
C ASN A 44 -1.99 14.95 2.74
N ARG A 45 -2.08 13.64 2.51
CA ARG A 45 -2.50 12.66 3.52
C ARG A 45 -1.33 11.72 3.84
N LYS A 46 -1.25 11.27 5.10
CA LYS A 46 -0.26 10.24 5.47
C LYS A 46 -0.66 8.91 4.86
N VAL A 47 0.19 8.38 3.98
CA VAL A 47 -0.04 7.11 3.30
C VAL A 47 1.27 6.34 3.20
N LEU A 48 1.20 5.02 3.40
CA LEU A 48 2.25 4.07 3.08
C LEU A 48 1.82 3.29 1.83
N ILE A 49 2.65 3.32 0.79
CA ILE A 49 2.39 2.69 -0.50
C ILE A 49 3.37 1.52 -0.69
N PHE A 50 2.84 0.36 -1.03
CA PHE A 50 3.60 -0.86 -1.27
C PHE A 50 3.29 -1.40 -2.66
N GLU A 51 4.30 -1.47 -3.52
CA GLU A 51 4.18 -2.04 -4.87
C GLU A 51 4.66 -3.49 -4.88
N GLY A 52 3.87 -4.40 -5.46
CA GLY A 52 4.23 -5.81 -5.64
C GLY A 52 5.23 -6.04 -6.78
N LEU A 53 6.12 -7.00 -6.60
CA LEU A 53 7.10 -7.37 -7.64
C LEU A 53 6.50 -8.37 -8.64
N GLU A 54 6.60 -8.09 -9.94
CA GLU A 54 6.10 -9.00 -10.98
C GLU A 54 6.83 -10.35 -10.99
N ASN A 55 6.08 -11.46 -10.94
CA ASN A 55 6.57 -12.84 -11.02
C ASN A 55 7.70 -13.20 -10.04
N ARG A 56 7.64 -12.70 -8.80
CA ARG A 56 8.63 -12.99 -7.76
C ARG A 56 8.11 -13.94 -6.67
N SER A 57 9.04 -14.53 -5.93
CA SER A 57 8.71 -15.46 -4.85
C SER A 57 8.04 -14.75 -3.67
N LYS A 58 7.32 -15.50 -2.83
CA LYS A 58 6.75 -14.97 -1.58
C LYS A 58 7.79 -14.26 -0.71
N GLN A 59 9.00 -14.81 -0.61
CA GLN A 59 10.05 -14.20 0.21
C GLN A 59 10.54 -12.88 -0.42
N ASP A 60 10.70 -12.82 -1.73
CA ASP A 60 11.04 -11.55 -2.41
C ASP A 60 9.97 -10.48 -2.17
N GLN A 61 8.67 -10.84 -2.16
CA GLN A 61 7.60 -9.89 -1.86
C GLN A 61 7.70 -9.34 -0.44
N ILE A 62 7.97 -10.22 0.54
CA ILE A 62 8.16 -9.84 1.93
C ILE A 62 9.38 -8.93 2.07
N ASP A 63 10.51 -9.31 1.49
CA ASP A 63 11.76 -8.54 1.56
C ASP A 63 11.57 -7.15 0.91
N ASN A 64 10.88 -7.09 -0.23
CA ASN A 64 10.52 -5.85 -0.91
C ASN A 64 9.55 -4.97 -0.09
N PHE A 65 8.54 -5.57 0.55
CA PHE A 65 7.64 -4.86 1.45
C PHE A 65 8.41 -4.23 2.62
N LEU A 66 9.34 -4.97 3.23
CA LEU A 66 10.16 -4.47 4.33
C LEU A 66 11.11 -3.35 3.89
N PHE A 67 11.71 -3.49 2.71
CA PHE A 67 12.53 -2.44 2.10
C PHE A 67 11.72 -1.15 1.86
N GLN A 68 10.51 -1.27 1.29
CA GLN A 68 9.62 -0.13 1.07
C GLN A 68 9.14 0.50 2.37
N LEU A 69 8.83 -0.31 3.40
CA LEU A 69 8.45 0.19 4.72
C LEU A 69 9.60 1.01 5.31
N TYR A 70 10.80 0.44 5.37
CA TYR A 70 12.01 1.13 5.83
C TYR A 70 12.23 2.46 5.09
N TYR A 71 12.13 2.46 3.77
CA TYR A 71 12.39 3.66 2.98
C TYR A 71 11.37 4.78 3.26
N GLN A 72 10.11 4.43 3.52
CA GLN A 72 9.04 5.38 3.77
C GLN A 72 9.08 5.97 5.19
N ILE A 73 9.44 5.19 6.19
CA ILE A 73 9.41 5.64 7.59
C ILE A 73 10.80 5.97 8.18
N LYS A 74 11.88 5.64 7.46
CA LYS A 74 13.28 5.85 7.87
C LYS A 74 13.64 5.24 9.23
N LYS A 75 13.05 4.09 9.56
CA LYS A 75 13.25 3.37 10.82
C LYS A 75 13.76 1.96 10.54
N GLU A 76 14.90 1.62 11.13
CA GLU A 76 15.43 0.27 11.06
C GLU A 76 14.60 -0.68 11.94
N PHE A 77 14.28 -1.84 11.38
CA PHE A 77 13.68 -2.93 12.13
C PHE A 77 14.78 -3.92 12.49
N HIS A 78 15.27 -3.86 13.73
CA HIS A 78 16.22 -4.85 14.25
C HIS A 78 15.49 -6.17 14.55
N HIS A 79 15.20 -6.97 13.52
CA HIS A 79 14.50 -8.24 13.66
C HIS A 79 15.28 -9.36 12.99
N LYS A 80 15.15 -10.57 13.56
CA LYS A 80 15.52 -11.82 12.87
C LYS A 80 14.81 -11.87 11.52
N LYS A 81 15.43 -12.54 10.54
CA LYS A 81 14.91 -12.72 9.17
C LYS A 81 13.39 -12.99 9.19
N VAL A 82 12.62 -12.03 8.66
CA VAL A 82 11.15 -12.09 8.55
C VAL A 82 10.78 -13.12 7.49
N LYS A 83 9.94 -14.10 7.85
CA LYS A 83 9.63 -15.26 6.97
C LYS A 83 8.18 -15.36 6.56
N SER A 84 7.31 -14.54 7.14
CA SER A 84 5.87 -14.61 6.90
C SER A 84 5.25 -13.22 6.75
N TRP A 85 4.16 -13.15 6.00
CA TRP A 85 3.35 -11.93 5.91
C TRP A 85 2.79 -11.51 7.26
N GLN A 86 2.51 -12.46 8.16
CA GLN A 86 2.06 -12.16 9.52
C GLN A 86 3.13 -11.37 10.30
N GLU A 87 4.39 -11.81 10.26
CA GLU A 87 5.50 -11.07 10.87
C GLU A 87 5.68 -9.70 10.21
N ALA A 88 5.62 -9.61 8.87
CA ALA A 88 5.75 -8.34 8.15
C ALA A 88 4.63 -7.35 8.51
N PHE A 89 3.38 -7.80 8.58
CA PHE A 89 2.25 -6.96 8.98
C PHE A 89 2.27 -6.59 10.45
N LEU A 90 2.86 -7.39 11.33
CA LEU A 90 3.07 -7.00 12.72
C LEU A 90 4.01 -5.77 12.82
N LEU A 91 5.07 -5.72 12.00
CA LEU A 91 5.96 -4.56 11.94
C LEU A 91 5.23 -3.30 11.45
N LEU A 92 4.40 -3.45 10.41
CA LEU A 92 3.54 -2.35 9.95
C LEU A 92 2.56 -1.91 11.03
N TYR A 93 1.93 -2.86 11.74
CA TYR A 93 1.00 -2.56 12.82
C TYR A 93 1.64 -1.76 13.95
N GLU A 94 2.83 -2.15 14.41
CA GLU A 94 3.55 -1.39 15.45
C GLU A 94 3.90 0.03 15.00
N GLU A 95 4.18 0.25 13.72
CA GLU A 95 4.34 1.58 13.17
C GLU A 95 3.03 2.37 13.14
N LEU A 96 1.94 1.77 12.65
CA LEU A 96 0.63 2.42 12.54
C LEU A 96 0.02 2.79 13.90
N LYS A 97 0.37 2.09 14.98
CA LYS A 97 -0.02 2.47 16.35
C LYS A 97 0.57 3.82 16.79
N LEU A 98 1.79 4.10 16.36
CA LEU A 98 2.51 5.33 16.73
C LEU A 98 2.25 6.44 15.72
N ASN A 99 2.22 6.09 14.44
CA ASN A 99 2.05 6.99 13.31
C ASN A 99 0.91 6.48 12.42
N PRO A 100 -0.36 6.77 12.77
CA PRO A 100 -1.51 6.40 11.96
C PRO A 100 -1.37 6.92 10.52
N ALA A 101 -1.57 6.03 9.56
CA ALA A 101 -1.49 6.31 8.12
C ALA A 101 -2.42 5.37 7.35
N HIS A 102 -2.83 5.79 6.16
CA HIS A 102 -3.48 4.89 5.21
C HIS A 102 -2.46 3.93 4.61
N VAL A 103 -2.90 2.76 4.17
CA VAL A 103 -2.04 1.74 3.54
C VAL A 103 -2.59 1.42 2.16
N VAL A 104 -1.72 1.45 1.16
CA VAL A 104 -2.04 1.10 -0.22
C VAL A 104 -1.12 -0.03 -0.67
N PHE A 105 -1.73 -1.06 -1.25
CA PHE A 105 -1.03 -2.10 -1.98
C PHE A 105 -1.28 -1.91 -3.48
N ASP A 106 -0.28 -1.42 -4.21
CA ASP A 106 -0.34 -1.31 -5.67
C ASP A 106 0.15 -2.62 -6.32
N GLU A 107 -0.42 -2.92 -7.49
CA GLU A 107 -0.21 -4.19 -8.20
C GLU A 107 -0.42 -5.42 -7.28
N PHE A 108 -1.48 -5.36 -6.46
CA PHE A 108 -1.80 -6.34 -5.41
C PHE A 108 -1.81 -7.79 -5.90
N GLN A 109 -2.16 -8.05 -7.16
CA GLN A 109 -2.14 -9.41 -7.71
C GLN A 109 -0.76 -10.07 -7.62
N TRP A 110 0.34 -9.30 -7.68
CA TRP A 110 1.69 -9.85 -7.54
C TRP A 110 2.02 -10.20 -6.10
N ILE A 111 1.50 -9.43 -5.14
CA ILE A 111 1.66 -9.66 -3.71
C ILE A 111 0.87 -10.91 -3.28
N ALA A 112 -0.35 -11.04 -3.79
CA ALA A 112 -1.28 -12.12 -3.47
C ALA A 112 -0.95 -13.44 -4.20
N TYR A 113 -0.19 -13.38 -5.30
CA TYR A 113 0.20 -14.56 -6.05
C TYR A 113 1.17 -15.41 -5.23
N SER A 114 0.71 -16.57 -4.80
CA SER A 114 1.55 -17.62 -4.24
C SER A 114 1.70 -18.73 -5.27
N ALA A 115 2.88 -18.82 -5.90
CA ALA A 115 3.32 -20.05 -6.55
C ALA A 115 3.64 -21.12 -5.50
#